data_AF-A0A7C2U506-F1
#
_entry.id   AF-A0A7C2U506-F1
#
_cell.length_a   1.000
_cell.length_b   1.000
_cell.length_c   1.000
_cell.angle_alpha   90.00
_cell.angle_beta   90.00
_cell.angle_gamma   90.00
#
_symmetry.space_group_name_H-M   'P 1'
#
loop_
_entity.id
_entity.type
_entity.pdbx_description
1 polymer ?
#
loop_
_entity_poly.entity_id
_entity_poly.type
_entity_poly.pdbx_seq_one_letter_code
_entity_poly.pdbx_strand_id
1 'polypeptide(L)'
;MTNAEFITDAGIEIKNFYTKTDLPDDSYVDQQPGEFPFRRGIYPDMYRSRLWTMRQYSGFASARETNARFRYLLSQGQTGLSVAFDLPTQMGYDSDHVLAEGEVGKVGVAISSL
;
A
#
# COMPACT_ATOMS: atom_id res chain seq x y z
N MET A 1 7.30 35.82 -22.97
CA MET A 1 7.37 34.35 -22.82
C MET A 1 6.05 33.94 -22.19
N THR A 2 5.22 33.19 -22.91
CA THR A 2 3.94 32.70 -22.40
C THR A 2 4.22 31.72 -21.27
N ASN A 3 3.77 32.03 -20.05
CA ASN A 3 3.77 31.08 -18.94
C ASN A 3 2.91 29.88 -19.37
N ALA A 4 3.55 28.74 -19.63
CA ALA A 4 2.81 27.50 -19.78
C ALA A 4 2.19 27.15 -18.43
N GLU A 5 0.89 26.87 -18.43
CA GLU A 5 0.19 26.38 -17.23
C GLU A 5 0.77 25.01 -16.84
N PHE A 6 1.22 24.88 -15.59
CA PHE A 6 1.71 23.60 -15.08
C PHE A 6 0.53 22.85 -14.46
N ILE A 7 0.08 21.78 -15.11
CA ILE A 7 -1.10 21.03 -14.72
C ILE A 7 -0.68 19.60 -14.38
N THR A 8 -1.13 19.11 -13.24
CA THR A 8 -0.93 17.70 -12.83
C THR A 8 -1.74 16.74 -13.72
N ASP A 9 -1.40 15.45 -13.72
CA ASP A 9 -2.20 14.43 -14.43
C ASP A 9 -3.67 14.35 -13.95
N ALA A 10 -3.95 14.89 -12.77
CA ALA A 10 -5.30 15.00 -12.21
C ALA A 10 -6.06 16.26 -12.67
N GLY A 11 -5.48 17.10 -13.54
CA GLY A 11 -6.11 18.33 -14.02
C GLY A 11 -6.03 19.51 -13.03
N ILE A 12 -5.23 19.40 -11.97
CA ILE A 12 -5.04 20.47 -10.99
C ILE A 12 -3.93 21.41 -11.48
N GLU A 13 -4.24 22.70 -11.63
CA GLU A 13 -3.29 23.76 -11.93
C GLU A 13 -2.37 24.03 -10.72
N ILE A 14 -1.06 24.10 -10.97
CA ILE A 14 -0.05 24.46 -9.98
C ILE A 14 0.45 25.88 -10.24
N LYS A 15 0.22 26.77 -9.28
CA LYS A 15 0.71 28.15 -9.31
C LYS A 15 2.22 28.17 -9.07
N ASN A 16 2.93 29.15 -9.63
CA ASN A 16 4.37 29.34 -9.41
C ASN A 16 4.73 29.58 -7.93
N PHE A 17 3.82 30.19 -7.17
CA PHE A 17 3.94 30.35 -5.73
C PHE A 17 2.53 30.42 -5.12
N TYR A 18 2.42 29.99 -3.87
CA TYR A 18 1.20 30.01 -3.08
C TYR A 18 1.37 30.98 -1.91
N THR A 19 0.28 31.67 -1.57
CA THR A 19 0.22 32.66 -0.50
C THR A 19 -0.92 32.32 0.46
N LYS A 20 -1.08 33.11 1.52
CA LYS A 20 -2.20 32.93 2.47
C LYS A 20 -3.58 33.05 1.81
N THR A 21 -3.70 33.76 0.69
CA THR A 21 -4.98 33.90 -0.04
C THR A 21 -5.35 32.65 -0.83
N ASP A 22 -4.42 31.70 -0.97
CA ASP A 22 -4.65 30.43 -1.68
C ASP A 22 -5.07 29.30 -0.73
N LEU A 23 -5.14 29.57 0.58
CA LEU A 23 -5.62 28.60 1.56
C LEU A 23 -7.15 28.45 1.48
N PRO A 24 -7.68 27.24 1.68
CA PRO A 24 -9.13 27.05 1.83
C PRO A 24 -9.71 27.89 2.97
N ASP A 25 -10.97 28.29 2.85
CA ASP A 25 -11.65 29.11 3.86
C ASP A 25 -11.69 28.44 5.24
N ASP A 26 -11.70 27.10 5.28
CA ASP A 26 -11.74 26.31 6.51
C ASP A 26 -10.35 25.89 7.03
N SER A 27 -9.27 26.41 6.44
CA SER A 27 -7.89 26.08 6.79
C SER A 27 -7.49 26.40 8.23
N TYR A 28 -8.25 27.25 8.92
CA TYR A 28 -8.03 27.68 10.30
C TYR A 28 -8.99 27.06 11.31
N VAL A 29 -9.87 26.13 10.91
CA VAL A 29 -10.64 25.37 11.89
C VAL A 29 -9.67 24.59 12.76
N ASP A 30 -9.74 24.77 14.08
CA ASP A 30 -8.93 24.03 15.04
C ASP A 30 -9.34 22.55 15.05
N GLN A 31 -8.85 21.83 14.05
CA GLN A 31 -9.09 20.41 13.89
C GLN A 31 -8.05 19.65 14.69
N GLN A 32 -8.53 18.75 15.57
CA GLN A 32 -7.68 17.81 16.27
C GLN A 32 -7.56 16.50 15.46
N PRO A 33 -6.40 15.83 15.44
CA PRO A 33 -6.30 14.47 14.92
C PRO A 33 -7.23 13.53 15.72
N GLY A 34 -7.81 12.53 15.05
CA GLY A 34 -8.76 11.61 15.68
C GLY A 34 -10.20 12.10 15.77
N GLU A 35 -10.51 13.29 15.25
CA GLU A 35 -11.88 13.82 15.17
C GLU A 35 -12.32 13.99 13.71
N PHE A 36 -13.61 13.79 13.43
CA PHE A 36 -14.18 14.02 12.09
C PHE A 36 -13.92 15.47 11.64
N PRO A 37 -13.50 15.73 10.38
CA PRO A 37 -13.43 14.82 9.23
C PRO A 37 -12.07 14.11 9.07
N PHE A 38 -11.26 14.03 10.12
CA PHE A 38 -9.99 13.29 10.18
C PHE A 38 -8.91 13.80 9.21
N ARG A 39 -8.99 15.06 8.76
CA ARG A 39 -7.97 15.67 7.87
C ARG A 39 -6.54 15.60 8.43
N ARG A 40 -6.40 15.56 9.77
CA ARG A 40 -5.10 15.49 10.47
C ARG A 40 -4.71 14.09 10.93
N GLY A 41 -5.48 13.06 10.55
CA GLY A 41 -5.28 11.67 10.94
C GLY A 41 -6.46 11.09 11.71
N ILE A 42 -6.60 9.76 11.65
CA ILE A 42 -7.72 9.01 12.24
C ILE A 42 -7.52 8.68 13.72
N TYR A 43 -6.32 8.87 14.27
CA TYR A 43 -6.00 8.62 15.68
C TYR A 43 -5.47 9.90 16.33
N PRO A 44 -5.79 10.19 17.61
CA PRO A 44 -5.33 11.41 18.28
C PRO A 44 -3.80 11.53 18.36
N ASP A 45 -3.12 10.44 18.71
CA ASP A 45 -1.67 10.46 18.94
C ASP A 45 -0.85 10.01 17.71
N MET A 46 -1.52 9.52 16.66
CA MET A 46 -0.91 8.97 15.44
C MET A 46 0.40 8.21 15.72
N TYR A 47 1.47 8.59 15.03
CA TYR A 47 2.78 7.95 15.08
C TYR A 47 3.61 8.30 16.31
N ARG A 48 3.11 9.17 17.21
CA ARG A 48 3.71 9.38 18.54
C ARG A 48 3.39 8.23 19.49
N SER A 49 2.22 7.60 19.31
CA SER A 49 1.81 6.42 20.07
C SER A 49 2.23 5.12 19.37
N ARG A 50 1.92 4.98 18.08
CA ARG A 50 2.24 3.77 17.31
C ARG A 50 2.60 4.10 15.87
N LEU A 51 3.78 3.68 15.42
CA LEU A 51 4.19 3.79 14.01
C LEU A 51 3.24 3.00 13.09
N TRP A 52 3.24 3.37 11.81
CA TRP A 52 2.53 2.58 10.79
C TRP A 52 3.08 1.14 10.74
N THR A 53 2.27 0.21 10.26
CA THR A 53 2.73 -1.17 10.07
C THR A 53 3.68 -1.23 8.88
N MET A 54 4.92 -1.66 9.11
CA MET A 54 5.86 -1.99 8.04
C MET A 54 5.44 -3.33 7.47
N ARG A 55 4.89 -3.33 6.25
CA ARG A 55 4.23 -4.50 5.64
C ARG A 55 4.68 -4.67 4.19
N GLN A 56 5.73 -5.46 3.98
CA GLN A 56 6.19 -5.78 2.63
C GLN A 56 5.27 -6.85 2.02
N TYR A 57 4.79 -6.56 0.81
CA TYR A 57 4.08 -7.52 -0.02
C TYR A 57 5.07 -8.55 -0.56
N SER A 58 4.90 -9.82 -0.21
CA SER A 58 5.83 -10.88 -0.59
C SER A 58 5.17 -12.24 -0.68
N GLY A 59 5.73 -13.08 -1.55
CA GLY A 59 5.29 -14.43 -1.84
C GLY A 59 5.89 -14.84 -3.17
N PHE A 60 6.48 -16.02 -3.24
CA PHE A 60 6.99 -16.62 -4.48
C PHE A 60 7.20 -18.12 -4.27
N ALA A 61 7.16 -18.88 -5.36
CA ALA A 61 7.40 -20.31 -5.39
C ALA A 61 6.49 -21.06 -4.39
N SER A 62 7.09 -21.90 -3.53
CA SER A 62 6.34 -22.71 -2.57
C SER A 62 6.01 -21.97 -1.26
N ALA A 63 5.01 -22.49 -0.53
CA ALA A 63 4.68 -22.02 0.81
C ALA A 63 5.87 -22.09 1.78
N ARG A 64 6.75 -23.08 1.61
CA ARG A 64 7.96 -23.24 2.45
C ARG A 64 8.95 -22.09 2.23
N GLU A 65 9.23 -21.75 0.97
CA GLU A 65 10.14 -20.66 0.61
C GLU A 65 9.56 -19.30 1.01
N THR A 66 8.27 -19.09 0.77
CA THR A 66 7.56 -17.89 1.20
C THR A 66 7.58 -17.74 2.73
N ASN A 67 7.39 -18.81 3.51
CA ASN A 67 7.53 -18.76 4.97
C ASN A 67 8.96 -18.44 5.42
N ALA A 68 9.98 -18.99 4.76
CA ALA A 68 11.37 -18.64 5.04
C ALA A 68 11.61 -17.13 4.79
N ARG A 69 11.06 -16.60 3.70
CA ARG A 69 11.09 -15.16 3.39
C ARG A 69 10.37 -14.32 4.44
N PHE A 70 9.19 -14.72 4.90
CA PHE A 70 8.48 -14.01 5.96
C PHE A 70 9.28 -13.95 7.25
N ARG A 71 9.86 -15.06 7.69
CA ARG A 71 10.71 -15.09 8.89
C ARG A 71 11.94 -14.20 8.73
N TYR A 72 12.56 -14.22 7.57
CA TYR A 72 13.64 -13.29 7.24
C TYR A 72 13.17 -11.84 7.38
N LEU A 73 12.07 -11.44 6.73
CA LEU A 73 11.62 -10.05 6.78
C LEU A 73 11.20 -9.59 8.19
N LEU A 74 10.56 -10.47 8.96
CA LEU A 74 10.26 -10.23 10.37
C LEU A 74 11.55 -9.98 11.17
N SER A 75 12.60 -10.77 10.93
CA SER A 75 13.92 -10.55 11.56
C SER A 75 14.57 -9.22 11.14
N GLN A 76 14.19 -8.66 10.00
CA GLN A 76 14.64 -7.36 9.50
C GLN A 76 13.75 -6.18 9.94
N GLY A 77 12.78 -6.42 10.84
CA GLY A 77 11.95 -5.36 11.42
C GLY A 77 10.59 -5.14 10.73
N GLN A 78 10.19 -6.01 9.80
CA GLN A 78 8.80 -6.03 9.31
C GLN A 78 7.84 -6.29 10.48
N THR A 79 6.72 -5.56 10.55
CA THR A 79 5.75 -5.65 11.67
C THR A 79 4.38 -6.18 11.27
N GLY A 80 4.17 -6.51 9.99
CA GLY A 80 2.99 -7.23 9.52
C GLY A 80 3.24 -7.97 8.21
N LEU A 81 2.67 -9.15 8.03
CA LEU A 81 2.82 -9.97 6.83
C LEU A 81 1.81 -9.59 5.73
N SER A 82 2.20 -9.66 4.47
CA SER A 82 1.30 -9.49 3.33
C SER A 82 1.70 -10.46 2.24
N VAL A 83 0.76 -11.31 1.84
CA VAL A 83 1.02 -12.50 1.03
C VAL A 83 0.65 -12.22 -0.42
N ALA A 84 1.61 -12.41 -1.33
CA ALA A 84 1.37 -12.41 -2.77
C ALA A 84 1.10 -13.85 -3.24
N PHE A 85 -0.08 -14.09 -3.82
CA PHE A 85 -0.45 -15.39 -4.39
C PHE A 85 -0.11 -15.47 -5.87
N ASP A 86 0.17 -16.67 -6.38
CA ASP A 86 0.34 -16.86 -7.82
C ASP A 86 -0.98 -16.69 -8.59
N LEU A 87 -0.92 -16.64 -9.92
CA LEU A 87 -2.13 -16.47 -10.74
C LEU A 87 -3.12 -17.63 -10.58
N PRO A 88 -2.71 -18.92 -10.60
CA PRO A 88 -3.65 -20.03 -10.38
C PRO A 88 -4.44 -19.91 -9.08
N THR A 89 -3.77 -19.62 -7.97
CA THR A 89 -4.43 -19.43 -6.65
C THR A 89 -5.41 -18.26 -6.69
N GLN A 90 -5.03 -17.13 -7.30
CA GLN A 90 -5.91 -15.96 -7.44
C GLN A 90 -7.15 -16.25 -8.30
N MET A 91 -7.00 -17.11 -9.31
CA MET A 91 -8.05 -17.50 -10.24
C MET A 91 -8.88 -18.70 -9.77
N GLY A 92 -8.51 -19.33 -8.64
CA GLY A 92 -9.23 -20.47 -8.07
C GLY A 92 -8.92 -21.81 -8.74
N TYR A 93 -7.76 -21.95 -9.37
CA TYR A 93 -7.28 -23.22 -9.91
C TYR A 93 -6.29 -23.90 -8.97
N ASP A 94 -6.44 -25.23 -8.83
CA ASP A 94 -5.40 -26.05 -8.22
C ASP A 94 -4.15 -26.10 -9.10
N SER A 95 -3.00 -26.39 -8.47
CA SER A 95 -1.69 -26.34 -9.13
C SER A 95 -1.53 -27.37 -10.26
N ASP A 96 -2.37 -28.41 -10.29
CA ASP A 96 -2.39 -29.45 -11.33
C ASP A 96 -3.42 -29.20 -12.44
N HIS A 97 -4.18 -28.10 -12.36
CA HIS A 97 -5.13 -27.73 -13.40
C HIS A 97 -4.40 -27.35 -14.70
N VAL A 98 -4.92 -27.79 -15.86
CA VAL A 98 -4.29 -27.53 -17.17
C VAL A 98 -4.02 -26.05 -17.46
N LEU A 99 -4.91 -25.16 -16.99
CA LEU A 99 -4.74 -23.70 -17.14
C LEU A 99 -3.74 -23.07 -16.16
N ALA A 100 -3.25 -23.83 -15.17
CA ALA A 100 -2.24 -23.38 -14.23
C ALA A 100 -0.80 -23.61 -14.75
N GLU A 101 -0.64 -24.42 -15.80
CA GLU A 101 0.66 -24.78 -16.36
C GLU A 101 1.50 -23.52 -16.68
N GLY A 102 2.72 -23.47 -16.14
CA GLY A 102 3.65 -22.36 -16.35
C GLY A 102 3.44 -21.12 -15.48
N GLU A 103 2.38 -21.08 -14.65
CA GLU A 103 2.07 -19.95 -13.77
C GLU A 103 2.16 -20.28 -12.26
N VAL A 104 2.21 -21.57 -11.91
CA VAL A 104 2.36 -22.04 -10.52
C VAL A 104 3.62 -21.47 -9.87
N GLY A 105 3.46 -20.74 -8.77
CA GLY A 105 4.56 -20.19 -7.97
C GLY A 105 5.36 -19.06 -8.62
N LYS A 106 4.97 -18.58 -9.81
CA LYS A 106 5.81 -17.67 -10.63
C LYS A 106 5.80 -16.22 -10.14
N VAL A 107 4.61 -15.71 -9.84
CA VAL A 107 4.41 -14.31 -9.41
C VAL A 107 3.95 -14.18 -7.95
N GLY A 108 3.89 -15.31 -7.25
CA GLY A 108 3.41 -15.40 -5.88
C GLY A 108 3.55 -16.82 -5.35
N VAL A 109 3.08 -17.05 -4.14
CA VAL A 109 3.04 -18.38 -3.54
C VAL A 109 1.89 -19.20 -4.11
N ALA A 110 2.15 -20.47 -4.45
CA ALA A 110 1.12 -21.42 -4.84
C ALA A 110 0.43 -22.02 -3.60
N ILE A 111 -0.92 -21.97 -3.53
CA ILE A 111 -1.72 -22.55 -2.45
C ILE A 111 -2.90 -23.31 -3.06
N SER A 112 -3.00 -24.60 -2.77
CA SER A 112 -4.11 -25.46 -3.24
C SER A 112 -4.87 -26.14 -2.10
N SER A 113 -4.36 -26.10 -0.87
CA SER A 113 -5.01 -26.69 0.31
C SER A 113 -4.60 -25.98 1.60
N LEU A 114 -5.24 -26.37 2.71
CA LEU A 114 -4.84 -26.03 4.08
C LEU A 114 -3.54 -26.74 4.49
#